data_AF-A0A9Q0TJW7-F1
#
_entry.id   AF-A0A9Q0TJW7-F1
#
_cell.length_a   1.000
_cell.length_b   1.000
_cell.length_c   1.000
_cell.angle_alpha   90.00
_cell.angle_beta   90.00
_cell.angle_gamma   90.00
#
_symmetry.space_group_name_H-M   'P 1'
#
loop_
_entity.id
_entity.type
_entity.pdbx_description
1 polymer ?
#
loop_
_entity_poly.entity_id
_entity_poly.type
_entity_poly.pdbx_seq_one_letter_code
_entity_poly.pdbx_strand_id
1 'polypeptide(L)'
;MLASDMDARGLRRRTVRRFVEDFGSVSGEEREAINDAIKHMYSPDLKNGWGIHVVQEVKLLAKKEDRVALDSAIGELVLLGMQREMAAESIYNERCIAVNDGPSWAKYMSISGSHDDEYDIITLQYTEEGLLSIDENREGQAAFGDDIAIEFLATEFKREIYVVQAHGSDAMVDEENCVFFLPHRPRSEICEPPFFLFMKGTGWCGAGADHYEPLIAHPSSLLSQEKVAAVL
;
A
#
# COMPACT_ATOMS: atom_id res chain seq x y z
N MET A 1 -8.66 21.51 -22.39
CA MET A 1 -8.52 21.86 -20.95
C MET A 1 -7.09 21.58 -20.57
N LEU A 2 -6.36 22.57 -20.07
CA LEU A 2 -5.02 22.36 -19.52
C LEU A 2 -5.17 21.42 -18.33
N ALA A 3 -4.52 20.25 -18.39
CA ALA A 3 -4.33 19.38 -17.25
C ALA A 3 -3.52 20.17 -16.22
N SER A 4 -4.17 20.90 -15.32
CA SER A 4 -3.49 21.54 -14.22
C SER A 4 -2.93 20.43 -13.34
N ASP A 5 -1.60 20.36 -13.25
CA ASP A 5 -0.77 19.58 -12.33
C ASP A 5 -1.56 18.80 -11.28
N MET A 6 -1.98 17.59 -11.64
CA MET A 6 -2.27 16.59 -10.64
C MET A 6 -0.94 16.09 -10.10
N ASP A 7 -0.36 16.83 -9.15
CA ASP A 7 0.77 16.37 -8.35
C ASP A 7 0.35 15.10 -7.58
N ALA A 8 1.30 14.21 -7.29
CA ALA A 8 1.08 12.96 -6.55
C ALA A 8 0.33 13.19 -5.22
N ARG A 9 0.62 14.32 -4.55
CA ARG A 9 -0.11 14.74 -3.33
C ARG A 9 -1.58 15.06 -3.59
N GLY A 10 -1.93 15.54 -4.77
CA GLY A 10 -3.32 15.81 -5.18
C GLY A 10 -4.10 14.53 -5.51
N LEU A 11 -3.40 13.49 -6.00
CA LEU A 11 -3.98 12.17 -6.20
C LEU A 11 -4.25 11.50 -4.85
N ARG A 12 -3.24 11.45 -3.99
CA ARG A 12 -3.32 10.89 -2.62
C ARG A 12 -4.47 11.50 -1.81
N ARG A 13 -4.59 12.84 -1.81
CA ARG A 13 -5.69 13.55 -1.13
C ARG A 13 -7.08 13.16 -1.66
N ARG A 14 -7.22 12.92 -2.96
CA ARG A 14 -8.49 12.50 -3.55
C ARG A 14 -8.85 11.07 -3.15
N THR A 15 -7.88 10.16 -3.17
CA THR A 15 -8.05 8.78 -2.69
C THR A 15 -8.53 8.77 -1.25
N VAL A 16 -7.85 9.49 -0.36
CA VAL A 16 -8.24 9.56 1.06
C VAL A 16 -9.62 10.17 1.23
N ARG A 17 -9.93 11.27 0.52
CA ARG A 17 -11.26 11.88 0.59
C ARG A 17 -12.35 10.89 0.15
N ARG A 18 -12.16 10.22 -0.99
CA ARG A 18 -13.11 9.23 -1.51
C ARG A 18 -13.31 8.09 -0.52
N PHE A 19 -12.21 7.57 0.04
CA PHE A 19 -12.26 6.56 1.10
C PHE A 19 -13.11 7.02 2.29
N VAL A 20 -12.87 8.20 2.83
CA VAL A 20 -13.57 8.70 4.02
C VAL A 20 -15.07 8.92 3.74
N GLU A 21 -15.42 9.43 2.56
CA GLU A 21 -16.81 9.57 2.12
C GLU A 21 -17.51 8.20 2.07
N ASP A 22 -16.90 7.23 1.39
CA ASP A 22 -17.47 5.91 1.20
C ASP A 22 -17.55 5.16 2.54
N PHE A 23 -16.46 5.13 3.33
CA PHE A 23 -16.39 4.50 4.65
C PHE A 23 -17.42 5.06 5.65
N GLY A 24 -17.72 6.37 5.56
CA GLY A 24 -18.76 7.00 6.36
C GLY A 24 -20.18 6.63 5.93
N SER A 25 -20.37 6.23 4.67
CA SER A 25 -21.68 5.93 4.07
C SER A 25 -22.09 4.46 4.14
N VAL A 26 -21.13 3.54 4.28
CA VAL A 26 -21.39 2.09 4.32
C VAL A 26 -22.06 1.63 5.61
N SER A 27 -22.69 0.46 5.53
CA SER A 27 -23.32 -0.23 6.67
C SER A 27 -22.29 -0.62 7.75
N GLY A 28 -22.76 -0.98 8.95
CA GLY A 28 -21.88 -1.44 10.03
C GLY A 28 -21.11 -2.71 9.66
N GLU A 29 -21.76 -3.70 9.04
CA GLU A 29 -21.13 -4.95 8.63
C GLU A 29 -20.04 -4.73 7.56
N GLU A 30 -20.33 -3.89 6.56
CA GLU A 30 -19.35 -3.55 5.54
C GLU A 30 -18.18 -2.73 6.11
N ARG A 31 -18.45 -1.86 7.08
CA ARG A 31 -17.41 -1.11 7.79
C ARG A 31 -16.45 -2.03 8.54
N GLU A 32 -16.98 -3.03 9.24
CA GLU A 32 -16.15 -4.03 9.92
C GLU A 32 -15.34 -4.86 8.91
N ALA A 33 -15.94 -5.25 7.78
CA ALA A 33 -15.20 -5.94 6.71
C ALA A 33 -14.03 -5.09 6.15
N ILE A 34 -14.23 -3.78 5.99
CA ILE A 34 -13.17 -2.85 5.57
C ILE A 34 -12.09 -2.74 6.66
N ASN A 35 -12.47 -2.62 7.93
CA ASN A 35 -11.52 -2.57 9.05
C ASN A 35 -10.69 -3.86 9.12
N ASP A 36 -11.31 -5.03 8.96
CA ASP A 36 -10.63 -6.32 8.94
C ASP A 36 -9.65 -6.40 7.77
N ALA A 37 -10.04 -5.96 6.57
CA ALA A 37 -9.14 -5.92 5.42
C ALA A 37 -7.92 -5.02 5.66
N ILE A 38 -8.12 -3.81 6.22
CA ILE A 38 -7.04 -2.90 6.60
C ILE A 38 -6.13 -3.56 7.63
N LYS A 39 -6.70 -4.14 8.69
CA LYS A 39 -5.94 -4.80 9.75
C LYS A 39 -5.10 -5.94 9.20
N HIS A 40 -5.66 -6.81 8.36
CA HIS A 40 -4.90 -7.91 7.76
C HIS A 40 -3.74 -7.42 6.90
N MET A 41 -3.86 -6.26 6.24
CA MET A 41 -2.82 -5.74 5.37
C MET A 41 -1.72 -4.96 6.10
N TYR A 42 -2.04 -4.18 7.14
CA TYR A 42 -1.05 -3.30 7.78
C TYR A 42 -0.77 -3.59 9.25
N SER A 43 -1.54 -4.47 9.89
CA SER A 43 -1.35 -4.87 11.28
C SER A 43 -1.76 -6.35 11.47
N PRO A 44 -1.16 -7.28 10.72
CA PRO A 44 -1.53 -8.69 10.72
C PRO A 44 -1.30 -9.35 12.09
N ASP A 45 -1.97 -10.48 12.32
CA ASP A 45 -1.70 -11.31 13.50
C ASP A 45 -0.39 -12.08 13.32
N LEU A 46 0.67 -11.59 13.96
CA LEU A 46 2.01 -12.20 13.93
C LEU A 46 2.05 -13.61 14.53
N LYS A 47 1.01 -14.05 15.26
CA LYS A 47 0.92 -15.43 15.77
C LYS A 47 0.35 -16.39 14.74
N ASN A 48 -0.49 -15.91 13.84
CA ASN A 48 -1.26 -16.71 12.90
C ASN A 48 -1.27 -16.02 11.52
N GLY A 49 -0.30 -16.30 10.66
CA GLY A 49 -0.28 -15.66 9.33
C GLY A 49 0.89 -15.97 8.38
N TRP A 50 1.81 -16.86 8.76
CA TRP A 50 3.06 -17.11 8.02
C TRP A 50 2.93 -17.94 6.73
N GLY A 51 1.70 -18.31 6.32
CA GLY A 51 1.47 -19.29 5.25
C GLY A 51 1.69 -18.80 3.81
N ILE A 52 1.84 -17.49 3.58
CA ILE A 52 1.95 -16.91 2.21
C ILE A 52 3.28 -16.17 2.03
N HIS A 53 3.70 -15.36 3.02
CA HIS A 53 4.98 -14.65 3.01
C HIS A 53 5.77 -14.92 4.28
N VAL A 54 7.09 -15.06 4.12
CA VAL A 54 8.05 -15.29 5.21
C VAL A 54 8.38 -14.02 5.99
N VAL A 55 7.97 -12.86 5.47
CA VAL A 55 8.07 -11.55 6.11
C VAL A 55 6.68 -10.95 6.20
N GLN A 56 6.33 -10.40 7.37
CA GLN A 56 5.12 -9.62 7.59
C GLN A 56 5.48 -8.21 8.05
N GLU A 57 4.65 -7.24 7.68
CA GLU A 57 4.86 -5.84 8.04
C GLU A 57 3.75 -5.32 8.94
N VAL A 58 4.12 -4.62 10.00
CA VAL A 58 3.21 -3.81 10.83
C VAL A 58 3.52 -2.34 10.60
N LYS A 59 2.52 -1.58 10.15
CA LYS A 59 2.63 -0.13 9.95
C LYS A 59 2.12 0.62 11.17
N LEU A 60 2.94 1.53 11.67
CA LEU A 60 2.65 2.42 12.77
C LEU A 60 2.83 3.88 12.33
N LEU A 61 2.03 4.77 12.91
CA LEU A 61 2.12 6.21 12.67
C LEU A 61 2.69 6.89 13.91
N ALA A 62 3.85 7.52 13.75
CA ALA A 62 4.47 8.34 14.77
C ALA A 62 4.19 9.81 14.46
N LYS A 63 3.64 10.55 15.41
CA LYS A 63 3.53 12.01 15.27
C LYS A 63 4.92 12.63 15.17
N LYS A 64 5.11 13.55 14.23
CA LYS A 64 6.41 14.23 14.08
C LYS A 64 6.82 15.03 15.32
N GLU A 65 5.85 15.62 16.00
CA GLU A 65 6.07 16.35 17.26
C GLU A 65 6.61 15.44 18.39
N ASP A 66 6.30 14.14 18.35
CA ASP A 66 6.67 13.19 19.40
C ASP A 66 8.00 12.46 19.13
N ARG A 67 8.63 12.62 17.94
CA ARG A 67 9.82 11.85 17.54
C ARG A 67 10.97 11.96 18.54
N VAL A 68 11.23 13.17 19.05
CA VAL A 68 12.29 13.39 20.05
C VAL A 68 12.01 12.64 21.35
N ALA A 69 10.75 12.61 21.79
CA ALA A 69 10.34 11.89 22.99
C ALA A 69 10.42 10.36 22.80
N LEU A 70 10.08 9.87 21.60
CA LEU A 70 10.25 8.46 21.23
C LEU A 70 11.73 8.06 21.25
N ASP A 71 12.59 8.84 20.60
CA ASP A 71 14.04 8.59 20.56
C ASP A 71 14.67 8.59 21.97
N SER A 72 14.22 9.51 22.84
CA SER A 72 14.65 9.55 24.25
C SER A 72 14.23 8.31 25.01
N ALA A 73 12.98 7.87 24.88
CA ALA A 73 12.45 6.70 25.58
C ALA A 73 13.14 5.40 25.12
N ILE A 74 13.44 5.28 23.83
CA ILE A 74 14.25 4.17 23.30
C ILE A 74 15.65 4.21 23.90
N GLY A 75 16.27 5.40 23.95
CA GLY A 75 17.57 5.61 24.58
C GLY A 75 17.61 5.18 26.05
N GLU A 76 16.57 5.50 26.82
CA GLU A 76 16.43 5.10 28.22
C GLU A 76 16.41 3.57 28.38
N LEU A 77 15.62 2.86 27.58
CA LEU A 77 15.58 1.39 27.61
C LEU A 77 16.91 0.77 27.19
N VAL A 78 17.60 1.36 26.21
CA VAL A 78 18.94 0.92 25.80
C VAL A 78 19.96 1.11 26.93
N LEU A 79 19.89 2.23 27.65
CA LEU A 79 20.74 2.47 28.83
C LEU A 79 20.48 1.47 29.97
N LEU A 80 19.27 0.94 30.07
CA LEU A 80 18.91 -0.13 31.00
C LEU A 80 19.35 -1.53 30.52
N GLY A 81 20.02 -1.63 29.36
CA GLY A 81 20.60 -2.86 28.83
C GLY A 81 19.75 -3.59 27.79
N MET A 82 18.64 -3.00 27.34
CA MET A 82 17.83 -3.57 26.26
C MET A 82 18.53 -3.40 24.90
N GLN A 83 18.38 -4.38 23.99
CA GLN A 83 18.81 -4.19 22.60
C GLN A 83 17.97 -3.09 21.94
N ARG A 84 18.59 -2.30 21.06
CA ARG A 84 17.98 -1.10 20.47
C ARG A 84 16.69 -1.43 19.73
N GLU A 85 16.68 -2.54 19.00
CA GLU A 85 15.55 -2.99 18.17
C GLU A 85 14.36 -3.39 19.06
N MET A 86 14.60 -4.17 20.11
CA MET A 86 13.56 -4.53 21.09
C MET A 86 13.02 -3.31 21.86
N ALA A 87 13.90 -2.35 22.20
CA ALA A 87 13.49 -1.10 22.83
C ALA A 87 12.62 -0.26 21.88
N ALA A 88 13.04 -0.11 20.62
CA ALA A 88 12.30 0.60 19.59
C ALA A 88 10.94 -0.05 19.33
N GLU A 89 10.91 -1.37 19.14
CA GLU A 89 9.67 -2.14 18.99
C GLU A 89 8.69 -1.89 20.14
N SER A 90 9.17 -1.99 21.38
CA SER A 90 8.35 -1.78 22.57
C SER A 90 7.78 -0.36 22.62
N ILE A 91 8.61 0.65 22.39
CA ILE A 91 8.19 2.06 22.46
C ILE A 91 7.25 2.40 21.31
N TYR A 92 7.52 1.92 20.10
CA TYR A 92 6.67 2.18 18.94
C TYR A 92 5.31 1.50 19.09
N ASN A 93 5.26 0.24 19.53
CA ASN A 93 3.99 -0.45 19.79
C ASN A 93 3.17 0.19 20.93
N GLU A 94 3.83 0.75 21.95
CA GLU A 94 3.15 1.42 23.06
C GLU A 94 2.60 2.80 22.66
N ARG A 95 3.35 3.57 21.87
CA ARG A 95 3.12 5.03 21.74
C ARG A 95 2.71 5.48 20.34
N CYS A 96 2.90 4.67 19.31
CA CYS A 96 2.48 5.00 17.95
C CYS A 96 1.07 4.47 17.66
N ILE A 97 0.46 4.99 16.60
CA ILE A 97 -0.89 4.56 16.18
C ILE A 97 -0.74 3.41 15.19
N ALA A 98 -1.25 2.23 15.52
CA ALA A 98 -1.30 1.13 14.56
C ALA A 98 -2.28 1.44 13.41
N VAL A 99 -1.91 1.08 12.19
CA VAL A 99 -2.81 1.14 11.02
C VAL A 99 -3.64 -0.14 11.02
N ASN A 100 -4.84 -0.08 11.62
CA ASN A 100 -5.67 -1.27 11.83
C ASN A 100 -7.19 -1.02 11.66
N ASP A 101 -7.57 0.17 11.21
CA ASP A 101 -8.95 0.56 10.96
C ASP A 101 -9.04 1.67 9.89
N GLY A 102 -10.25 2.02 9.46
CA GLY A 102 -10.44 3.07 8.46
C GLY A 102 -9.83 4.43 8.84
N PRO A 103 -10.08 4.97 10.05
CA PRO A 103 -9.49 6.24 10.48
C PRO A 103 -7.95 6.26 10.48
N SER A 104 -7.30 5.21 10.97
CA SER A 104 -5.84 5.09 10.96
C SER A 104 -5.29 4.91 9.55
N TRP A 105 -5.99 4.17 8.68
CA TRP A 105 -5.65 4.05 7.26
C TRP A 105 -5.73 5.38 6.51
N ALA A 106 -6.77 6.19 6.76
CA ALA A 106 -6.90 7.51 6.15
C ALA A 106 -5.73 8.44 6.53
N LYS A 107 -5.25 8.35 7.78
CA LYS A 107 -4.05 9.07 8.23
C LYS A 107 -2.81 8.55 7.52
N TYR A 108 -2.59 7.23 7.53
CA TYR A 108 -1.48 6.57 6.84
C TYR A 108 -1.41 6.99 5.37
N MET A 109 -2.54 6.90 4.67
CA MET A 109 -2.64 7.27 3.26
C MET A 109 -2.55 8.75 3.00
N SER A 110 -2.66 9.63 4.00
CA SER A 110 -2.43 11.06 3.81
C SER A 110 -0.94 11.42 3.76
N ILE A 111 -0.06 10.55 4.28
CA ILE A 111 1.38 10.81 4.40
C ILE A 111 2.02 10.71 3.02
N SER A 112 2.70 11.78 2.61
CA SER A 112 3.35 11.89 1.30
C SER A 112 4.86 11.79 1.34
N GLY A 113 5.46 11.73 2.53
CA GLY A 113 6.91 11.91 2.72
C GLY A 113 7.33 13.38 2.77
N SER A 114 6.38 14.31 2.85
CA SER A 114 6.66 15.74 2.93
C SER A 114 6.97 16.14 4.38
N HIS A 115 7.78 17.20 4.57
CA HIS A 115 7.96 17.82 5.87
C HIS A 115 6.65 18.30 6.50
N ASP A 116 5.65 18.65 5.67
CA ASP A 116 4.34 19.14 6.12
C ASP A 116 3.41 18.01 6.62
N ASP A 117 3.75 16.74 6.43
CA ASP A 117 2.93 15.63 6.95
C ASP A 117 2.92 15.64 8.48
N GLU A 118 1.76 15.36 9.10
CA GLU A 118 1.62 15.32 10.57
C GLU A 118 2.32 14.10 11.21
N TYR A 119 2.41 13.00 10.46
CA TYR A 119 2.93 11.72 10.93
C TYR A 119 4.07 11.23 10.03
N ASP A 120 5.03 10.53 10.64
CA ASP A 120 5.96 9.62 10.00
C ASP A 120 5.40 8.18 10.05
N ILE A 121 5.74 7.39 9.04
CA ILE A 121 5.45 5.95 8.95
C ILE A 121 6.63 5.20 9.54
N ILE A 122 6.33 4.29 10.46
CA ILE A 122 7.26 3.27 10.95
C ILE A 122 6.76 1.92 10.45
N THR A 123 7.64 1.17 9.80
CA THR A 123 7.39 -0.21 9.37
C THR A 123 8.20 -1.15 10.24
N LEU A 124 7.52 -1.99 11.02
CA LEU A 124 8.14 -3.11 11.73
C LEU A 124 8.03 -4.34 10.83
N GLN A 125 9.16 -4.92 10.45
CA GLN A 125 9.22 -6.13 9.62
C GLN A 125 9.53 -7.33 10.50
N TYR A 126 8.73 -8.37 10.39
CA TYR A 126 8.82 -9.57 11.22
C TYR A 126 9.04 -10.81 10.35
N THR A 127 9.82 -11.76 10.87
CA THR A 127 9.75 -13.17 10.50
C THR A 127 9.07 -13.97 11.61
N GLU A 128 8.82 -15.26 11.39
CA GLU A 128 8.28 -16.14 12.44
C GLU A 128 9.18 -16.18 13.70
N GLU A 129 10.46 -15.86 13.55
CA GLU A 129 11.45 -15.83 14.64
C GLU A 129 11.41 -14.52 15.46
N GLY A 130 10.73 -13.48 14.97
CA GLY A 130 10.61 -12.18 15.64
C GLY A 130 10.89 -11.00 14.73
N LEU A 131 11.16 -9.84 15.34
CA LEU A 131 11.46 -8.60 14.60
C LEU A 131 12.75 -8.75 13.80
N LEU A 132 12.65 -8.55 12.49
CA LEU A 132 13.75 -8.58 11.54
C LEU A 132 14.41 -7.21 11.38
N SER A 133 13.60 -6.18 11.16
CA SER A 133 14.06 -4.83 10.83
C SER A 133 13.00 -3.79 11.14
N ILE A 134 13.45 -2.55 11.30
CA ILE A 134 12.61 -1.36 11.45
C ILE A 134 12.99 -0.41 10.33
N ASP A 135 12.00 0.02 9.56
CA ASP A 135 12.13 1.06 8.54
C ASP A 135 11.29 2.28 8.92
N GLU A 136 11.76 3.48 8.57
CA GLU A 136 11.14 4.74 8.94
C GLU A 136 11.23 5.74 7.79
N ASN A 137 10.11 6.40 7.47
CA ASN A 137 10.09 7.35 6.36
C ASN A 137 10.63 8.76 6.69
N ARG A 138 11.48 8.93 7.71
CA ARG A 138 11.98 10.25 8.15
C ARG A 138 12.66 11.03 7.01
N GLU A 139 13.21 10.32 6.03
CA GLU A 139 13.89 10.91 4.86
C GLU A 139 12.93 11.27 3.71
N GLY A 140 11.63 11.10 3.91
CA GLY A 140 10.59 11.63 3.01
C GLY A 140 10.12 10.67 1.92
N GLN A 141 10.15 9.36 2.17
CA GLN A 141 9.68 8.34 1.22
C GLN A 141 8.40 7.67 1.73
N ALA A 142 7.28 7.84 1.02
CA ALA A 142 6.02 7.18 1.39
C ALA A 142 5.42 6.44 0.18
N ALA A 143 5.35 5.11 0.27
CA ALA A 143 4.71 4.28 -0.73
C ALA A 143 3.21 4.61 -0.88
N PHE A 144 2.68 4.44 -2.09
CA PHE A 144 1.29 4.70 -2.45
C PHE A 144 0.81 3.69 -3.48
N GLY A 145 -0.47 3.32 -3.43
CA GLY A 145 -1.10 2.52 -4.47
C GLY A 145 -1.06 1.03 -4.18
N ASP A 146 -1.48 0.62 -2.98
CA ASP A 146 -1.96 -0.75 -2.77
C ASP A 146 -3.39 -0.93 -3.31
N ASP A 147 -3.88 -2.16 -3.26
CA ASP A 147 -5.18 -2.54 -3.82
C ASP A 147 -6.33 -1.69 -3.24
N ILE A 148 -6.31 -1.38 -1.93
CA ILE A 148 -7.31 -0.50 -1.31
C ILE A 148 -7.24 0.89 -1.96
N ALA A 149 -6.07 1.50 -2.03
CA ALA A 149 -5.91 2.82 -2.64
C ALA A 149 -6.34 2.83 -4.13
N ILE A 150 -6.03 1.78 -4.88
CA ILE A 150 -6.38 1.66 -6.31
C ILE A 150 -7.90 1.48 -6.49
N GLU A 151 -8.58 0.75 -5.62
CA GLU A 151 -10.06 0.61 -5.64
C GLU A 151 -10.76 1.98 -5.46
N PHE A 152 -10.26 2.81 -4.54
CA PHE A 152 -10.81 4.15 -4.35
C PHE A 152 -10.45 5.11 -5.49
N LEU A 153 -9.31 4.92 -6.16
CA LEU A 153 -9.01 5.64 -7.40
C LEU A 153 -9.95 5.22 -8.54
N ALA A 154 -10.22 3.93 -8.68
CA ALA A 154 -11.18 3.42 -9.67
C ALA A 154 -12.55 4.08 -9.47
N THR A 155 -13.01 4.17 -8.22
CA THR A 155 -14.25 4.84 -7.83
C THR A 155 -14.20 6.36 -8.09
N GLU A 156 -13.14 7.05 -7.69
CA GLU A 156 -12.99 8.50 -7.92
C GLU A 156 -13.03 8.89 -9.40
N PHE A 157 -12.43 8.06 -10.26
CA PHE A 157 -12.41 8.29 -11.71
C PHE A 157 -13.53 7.58 -12.48
N LYS A 158 -14.41 6.84 -11.79
CA LYS A 158 -15.53 6.09 -12.38
C LYS A 158 -15.10 5.20 -13.53
N ARG A 159 -13.97 4.51 -13.36
CA ARG A 159 -13.34 3.69 -14.39
C ARG A 159 -12.71 2.46 -13.77
N GLU A 160 -12.73 1.36 -14.51
CA GLU A 160 -12.00 0.16 -14.10
C GLU A 160 -10.50 0.42 -14.21
N ILE A 161 -9.74 0.03 -13.20
CA ILE A 161 -8.27 0.07 -13.20
C ILE A 161 -7.77 -1.37 -13.13
N TYR A 162 -6.99 -1.78 -14.11
CA TYR A 162 -6.36 -3.09 -14.16
C TYR A 162 -4.89 -2.93 -13.81
N VAL A 163 -4.46 -3.55 -12.71
CA VAL A 163 -3.05 -3.70 -12.41
C VAL A 163 -2.54 -4.93 -13.14
N VAL A 164 -1.54 -4.73 -13.99
CA VAL A 164 -0.91 -5.76 -14.81
C VAL A 164 0.43 -6.10 -14.20
N GLN A 165 0.57 -7.34 -13.75
CA GLN A 165 1.81 -7.89 -13.23
C GLN A 165 2.34 -8.91 -14.23
N ALA A 166 3.58 -8.74 -14.68
CA ALA A 166 4.26 -9.72 -15.52
C ALA A 166 5.44 -10.30 -14.75
N HIS A 167 5.50 -11.62 -14.65
CA HIS A 167 6.64 -12.32 -14.06
C HIS A 167 7.60 -12.75 -15.17
N GLY A 168 8.88 -12.43 -15.00
CA GLY A 168 9.95 -12.82 -15.91
C GLY A 168 11.21 -13.23 -15.15
N SER A 169 11.72 -14.42 -15.49
CA SER A 169 13.02 -15.05 -15.17
C SER A 169 13.55 -15.15 -13.74
N ASP A 170 13.13 -14.32 -12.78
CA ASP A 170 13.78 -14.25 -11.46
C ASP A 170 13.15 -15.15 -10.39
N ALA A 171 12.01 -15.80 -10.68
CA ALA A 171 11.29 -16.61 -9.69
C ALA A 171 11.18 -18.10 -10.03
N MET A 172 11.15 -18.51 -11.30
CA MET A 172 11.14 -19.92 -11.71
C MET A 172 11.71 -20.02 -13.13
N VAL A 173 12.77 -20.82 -13.30
CA VAL A 173 13.48 -20.99 -14.58
C VAL A 173 12.65 -21.77 -15.61
N ASP A 174 11.48 -22.29 -15.23
CA ASP A 174 10.66 -23.21 -16.06
C ASP A 174 9.21 -22.76 -16.32
N GLU A 175 8.76 -21.57 -15.88
CA GLU A 175 7.40 -21.10 -16.16
C GLU A 175 7.37 -20.04 -17.28
N GLU A 176 6.54 -20.30 -18.30
CA GLU A 176 6.20 -19.35 -19.36
C GLU A 176 5.74 -18.02 -18.75
N ASN A 177 6.19 -16.88 -19.29
CA ASN A 177 5.90 -15.53 -18.78
C ASN A 177 4.42 -15.38 -18.34
N CYS A 178 4.15 -15.49 -17.04
CA CYS A 178 2.81 -15.33 -16.50
C CYS A 178 2.48 -13.83 -16.42
N VAL A 179 1.37 -13.45 -17.04
CA VAL A 179 0.80 -12.11 -16.94
C VAL A 179 -0.51 -12.20 -16.18
N PHE A 180 -0.59 -11.50 -15.05
CA PHE A 180 -1.77 -11.39 -14.22
C PHE A 180 -2.43 -10.03 -14.42
N PHE A 181 -3.76 -10.03 -14.49
CA PHE A 181 -4.59 -8.83 -14.51
C PHE A 181 -5.40 -8.80 -13.22
N LEU A 182 -5.13 -7.81 -12.37
CA LEU A 182 -5.81 -7.60 -11.09
C LEU A 182 -6.83 -6.46 -11.27
N PRO A 183 -8.13 -6.79 -11.43
CA PRO A 183 -9.15 -5.81 -11.72
C PRO A 183 -9.58 -5.06 -10.45
N HIS A 184 -9.60 -3.73 -10.53
CA HIS A 184 -10.15 -2.84 -9.51
C HIS A 184 -11.35 -2.12 -10.11
N ARG A 185 -12.54 -2.49 -9.63
CA ARG A 185 -13.82 -1.99 -10.16
C ARG A 185 -14.32 -0.84 -9.30
N PRO A 186 -14.83 0.27 -9.89
CA PRO A 186 -15.47 1.32 -9.11
C PRO A 186 -16.69 0.78 -8.36
N ARG A 187 -16.95 1.32 -7.17
CA ARG A 187 -18.19 1.09 -6.42
C ARG A 187 -19.42 1.77 -7.06
N SER A 188 -19.18 2.70 -7.98
CA SER A 188 -20.20 3.41 -8.77
C SER A 188 -20.34 2.83 -10.18
N GLU A 189 -21.25 3.41 -10.96
CA GLU A 189 -21.33 3.16 -12.41
C GLU A 189 -20.00 3.49 -13.11
N ILE A 190 -19.64 2.67 -14.10
CA ILE A 190 -18.46 2.86 -14.94
C ILE A 190 -18.82 3.84 -16.05
N CYS A 191 -18.15 5.00 -16.08
CA CYS A 191 -18.43 6.08 -17.02
C CYS A 191 -17.28 6.31 -18.01
N GLU A 192 -16.09 5.78 -17.74
CA GLU A 192 -14.89 6.03 -18.51
C GLU A 192 -14.23 4.71 -18.97
N PRO A 193 -13.44 4.72 -20.06
CA PRO A 193 -12.72 3.52 -20.53
C PRO A 193 -11.80 2.94 -19.44
N PRO A 194 -11.45 1.64 -19.49
CA PRO A 194 -10.53 1.06 -18.52
C PRO A 194 -9.13 1.71 -18.58
N PHE A 195 -8.42 1.68 -17.45
CA PHE A 195 -7.04 2.13 -17.32
C PHE A 195 -6.15 0.96 -16.92
N PHE A 196 -4.96 0.85 -17.51
CA PHE A 196 -4.05 -0.26 -17.25
C PHE A 196 -2.76 0.29 -16.63
N LEU A 197 -2.38 -0.25 -15.47
CA LEU A 197 -1.17 0.08 -14.74
C LEU A 197 -0.24 -1.13 -14.75
N PHE A 198 0.94 -1.02 -15.33
CA PHE A 198 1.99 -2.02 -15.20
C PHE A 198 2.70 -1.85 -13.86
N MET A 199 2.65 -2.90 -13.05
CA MET A 199 3.29 -3.00 -11.75
C MET A 199 4.73 -3.51 -11.95
N LYS A 200 5.73 -2.66 -11.75
CA LYS A 200 7.15 -3.07 -11.83
C LYS A 200 7.61 -3.61 -10.48
N GLY A 201 7.62 -4.92 -10.31
CA GLY A 201 8.17 -5.53 -9.11
C GLY A 201 9.70 -5.36 -9.02
N THR A 202 10.20 -4.72 -7.97
CA THR A 202 11.62 -4.73 -7.61
C THR A 202 11.94 -6.02 -6.84
N GLY A 203 11.94 -7.16 -7.53
CA GLY A 203 12.23 -8.46 -6.91
C GLY A 203 11.06 -9.08 -6.14
N TRP A 204 11.12 -10.40 -5.95
CA TRP A 204 10.11 -11.21 -5.28
C TRP A 204 10.11 -10.95 -3.77
N CYS A 205 9.53 -9.84 -3.32
CA CYS A 205 9.32 -9.62 -1.90
C CYS A 205 7.88 -9.34 -1.51
N GLY A 206 6.87 -9.74 -2.31
CA GLY A 206 5.48 -9.91 -1.84
C GLY A 206 4.74 -8.67 -1.35
N ALA A 207 5.45 -7.60 -1.03
CA ALA A 207 4.97 -6.25 -0.87
C ALA A 207 4.74 -5.71 -2.28
N GLY A 208 3.57 -5.13 -2.51
CA GLY A 208 3.22 -4.53 -3.79
C GLY A 208 4.35 -3.65 -4.33
N ALA A 209 4.43 -3.55 -5.65
CA ALA A 209 5.43 -2.72 -6.30
C ALA A 209 5.30 -1.29 -5.80
N ASP A 210 6.45 -0.72 -5.49
CA ASP A 210 6.64 0.69 -5.19
C ASP A 210 6.47 1.58 -6.43
N HIS A 211 6.34 0.97 -7.62
CA HIS A 211 6.28 1.70 -8.89
C HIS A 211 5.26 1.15 -9.90
N TYR A 212 4.44 2.07 -10.42
CA TYR A 212 3.44 1.82 -11.46
C TYR A 212 3.70 2.67 -12.70
N GLU A 213 3.52 2.07 -13.87
CA GLU A 213 3.58 2.78 -15.16
C GLU A 213 2.30 2.59 -15.96
N PRO A 214 1.76 3.64 -16.61
CA PRO A 214 0.59 3.46 -17.46
C PRO A 214 0.93 2.60 -18.67
N LEU A 215 0.13 1.57 -18.92
CA LEU A 215 0.19 0.80 -20.16
C LEU A 215 -0.61 1.51 -21.25
N ILE A 216 0.10 1.91 -22.30
CA ILE A 216 -0.49 2.54 -23.47
C ILE A 216 -0.55 1.50 -24.58
N ALA A 217 -1.76 1.05 -24.90
CA ALA A 217 -1.97 0.20 -26.07
C ALA A 217 -1.89 1.05 -27.33
N HIS A 218 -1.05 0.64 -28.27
CA HIS A 218 -1.05 1.19 -29.62
C HIS A 218 -1.80 0.24 -30.55
N PRO A 219 -2.64 0.75 -31.46
CA PRO A 219 -3.26 -0.09 -32.47
C PRO A 219 -2.13 -0.73 -33.29
N SER A 220 -2.05 -2.07 -33.23
CA SER A 220 -1.15 -2.81 -34.10
C SER A 220 -1.57 -2.53 -35.55
N SER A 221 -0.62 -2.18 -36.42
CA SER A 221 -0.86 -2.21 -37.86
C SER A 221 -1.42 -3.59 -38.20
N LEU A 222 -2.59 -3.66 -38.85
CA LEU A 222 -3.30 -4.90 -39.22
C LEU A 222 -2.31 -6.01 -39.67
N LEU A 223 -1.86 -6.82 -38.72
CA LEU A 223 -1.17 -8.07 -38.97
C LEU A 223 -2.29 -9.12 -39.06
N SER A 224 -2.17 -10.01 -40.05
CA SER A 224 -3.10 -11.11 -40.37
C SER A 224 -3.98 -11.56 -39.20
N GLN A 225 -5.29 -11.72 -39.45
CA GLN A 225 -6.35 -12.11 -38.51
C GLN A 225 -6.05 -13.37 -37.65
N GLU A 226 -4.95 -14.07 -37.89
CA GLU A 226 -4.55 -15.30 -37.21
C GLU A 226 -3.98 -15.10 -35.79
N LYS A 227 -3.71 -13.86 -35.34
CA LYS A 227 -3.10 -13.61 -34.02
C LYS A 227 -3.78 -12.50 -33.19
N VAL A 228 -5.10 -12.35 -33.31
CA VAL A 228 -5.84 -11.51 -32.37
C VAL A 228 -6.38 -12.42 -31.27
N ALA A 229 -5.94 -12.19 -30.02
CA ALA A 229 -6.55 -12.82 -28.87
C ALA A 229 -8.03 -12.42 -28.82
N ALA A 230 -8.92 -13.39 -29.06
CA ALA A 230 -10.34 -13.21 -28.83
C ALA A 230 -10.56 -13.19 -27.31
N VAL A 231 -10.86 -12.02 -26.76
CA VAL A 231 -11.46 -11.92 -25.43
C VAL A 231 -12.95 -12.18 -25.62
N LEU A 232 -13.44 -13.30 -25.08
CA LEU A 232 -14.85 -13.67 -25.03
C LEU A 232 -15.60 -12.83 -23.98
#